data_AF-A0A9D0LNP4-F1
#
_entry.id   AF-A0A9D0LNP4-F1
#
_cell.length_a   1.000
_cell.length_b   1.000
_cell.length_c   1.000
_cell.angle_alpha   90.00
_cell.angle_beta   90.00
_cell.angle_gamma   90.00
#
_symmetry.space_group_name_H-M   'P 1'
#
loop_
_entity.id
_entity.type
_entity.pdbx_description
1 polymer ?
#
loop_
_entity_poly.entity_id
_entity_poly.type
_entity_poly.pdbx_seq_one_letter_code
_entity_poly.pdbx_strand_id
1 'polypeptide(L)'
;MSSLELPPDSRSDEITLQLIECSRCDFIGVAVYEESRRGALDDDSFDHVGYPVAPALWNRLWEMIERCPDPRNPRCTCPTHRLLGAQNALGRWKGVDGVSYRQAFALELGA
;
A
#
# COMPACT_ATOMS: atom_id res chain seq x y z
N MET A 1 -4.67 -11.94 6.34
CA MET A 1 -4.14 -10.61 6.01
C MET A 1 -2.99 -10.77 5.03
N SER A 2 -3.16 -10.29 3.80
CA SER A 2 -2.13 -10.36 2.74
C SER A 2 -1.48 -8.99 2.62
N SER A 3 -0.15 -8.94 2.44
CA SER A 3 0.62 -7.70 2.35
C SER A 3 1.64 -7.75 1.21
N LEU A 4 2.05 -6.59 0.71
CA LEU A 4 3.04 -6.45 -0.36
C LEU A 4 3.91 -5.22 -0.13
N GLU A 5 5.21 -5.40 -0.01
CA GLU A 5 6.22 -4.33 0.04
C GLU A 5 6.57 -3.91 -1.39
N LEU A 6 6.28 -2.68 -1.76
CA LEU A 6 6.54 -2.15 -3.09
C LEU A 6 7.94 -1.54 -3.19
N PRO A 7 8.48 -1.42 -4.41
CA PRO A 7 9.71 -0.65 -4.62
C PRO A 7 9.54 0.79 -4.10
N PRO A 8 10.62 1.40 -3.58
CA PRO A 8 10.61 2.80 -3.17
C PRO A 8 10.29 3.71 -4.36
N ASP A 9 9.83 4.91 -4.05
CA ASP A 9 9.53 5.93 -5.06
C ASP A 9 10.34 7.22 -4.80
N SER A 10 9.97 8.32 -5.47
CA SER A 10 10.66 9.60 -5.31
C SER A 10 10.39 10.30 -3.97
N ARG A 11 9.40 9.87 -3.18
CA ARG A 11 9.02 10.43 -1.86
C ARG A 11 9.30 9.48 -0.70
N SER A 12 8.98 8.22 -0.86
CA SER A 12 8.90 7.21 0.18
C SER A 12 9.97 6.14 -0.04
N ASP A 13 10.74 5.86 1.01
CA ASP A 13 11.75 4.81 1.04
C ASP A 13 11.14 3.44 1.31
N GLU A 14 9.98 3.41 1.97
CA GLU A 14 9.16 2.22 2.18
C GLU A 14 7.72 2.49 1.75
N ILE A 15 7.13 1.53 1.04
CA ILE A 15 5.71 1.55 0.67
C ILE A 15 5.18 0.13 0.88
N THR A 16 4.18 -0.03 1.75
CA THR A 16 3.57 -1.33 2.04
C THR A 16 2.07 -1.27 1.81
N LEU A 17 1.56 -2.20 1.00
CA LEU A 17 0.12 -2.44 0.83
C LEU A 17 -0.33 -3.56 1.75
N GLN A 18 -1.43 -3.36 2.47
CA GLN A 18 -2.03 -4.39 3.30
C GLN A 18 -3.53 -4.50 3.00
N LEU A 19 -4.01 -5.72 2.81
CA LEU A 19 -5.44 -5.99 2.72
C LEU A 19 -6.01 -6.17 4.12
N ILE A 20 -6.98 -5.31 4.45
CA ILE A 20 -7.66 -5.31 5.73
C ILE A 20 -9.11 -5.72 5.55
N GLU A 21 -9.62 -6.45 6.55
CA GLU A 21 -11.02 -6.86 6.68
C GLU A 21 -11.42 -6.70 8.15
N CYS A 22 -12.64 -6.26 8.41
CA CYS A 22 -13.17 -6.19 9.75
C CYS A 22 -13.74 -7.55 10.16
N SER A 23 -13.36 -8.06 11.33
CA SER A 23 -13.91 -9.32 11.84
C SER A 23 -15.34 -9.21 12.39
N ARG A 24 -15.87 -7.99 12.48
CA ARG A 24 -17.18 -7.69 13.10
C ARG A 24 -18.23 -7.17 12.13
N CYS A 25 -17.83 -6.74 10.93
CA CYS A 25 -18.74 -6.26 9.89
C CYS A 25 -18.13 -6.52 8.51
N ASP A 26 -18.90 -6.29 7.45
CA ASP A 26 -18.47 -6.56 6.06
C ASP A 26 -17.47 -5.51 5.50
N PHE A 27 -16.79 -4.77 6.37
CA PHE A 27 -15.82 -3.78 5.95
C PHE A 27 -14.57 -4.46 5.41
N ILE A 28 -14.13 -4.00 4.24
CA ILE A 28 -12.89 -4.39 3.59
C ILE A 28 -12.18 -3.14 3.05
N GLY A 29 -10.86 -3.18 3.06
CA GLY A 29 -10.05 -2.04 2.67
C GLY A 29 -8.64 -2.42 2.21
N VAL A 30 -7.94 -1.41 1.74
CA VAL A 30 -6.50 -1.44 1.50
C VAL A 30 -5.87 -0.41 2.41
N ALA A 31 -4.94 -0.83 3.25
CA ALA A 31 -4.07 0.07 3.99
C ALA A 31 -2.79 0.31 3.19
N VAL A 32 -2.34 1.56 3.19
CA VAL A 32 -1.08 1.98 2.59
C VAL A 32 -0.24 2.57 3.70
N TYR A 33 0.90 1.94 3.97
CA TYR A 33 1.97 2.52 4.77
C TYR A 33 3.02 3.12 3.83
N GLU A 34 3.42 4.35 4.11
CA GLU A 34 4.51 5.03 3.42
C GLU A 34 5.45 5.65 4.45
N GLU A 35 6.75 5.44 4.29
CA GLU A 35 7.78 6.04 5.16
C GLU A 35 8.81 6.78 4.32
N SER A 36 9.20 7.97 4.78
CA SER A 36 10.31 8.74 4.22
C SER A 36 11.30 9.05 5.34
N ARG A 37 12.56 8.64 5.13
CA ARG A 37 13.69 8.94 6.02
C ARG A 37 14.60 10.02 5.43
N ARG A 38 14.08 10.80 4.49
CA ARG A 38 14.81 11.81 3.71
C ARG A 38 14.68 13.18 4.36
N GLY A 39 15.52 13.44 5.36
CA GLY A 39 15.52 14.73 6.06
C GLY A 39 16.73 14.91 6.99
N ALA A 40 16.61 15.83 7.95
CA ALA A 40 17.58 15.95 9.03
C ALA A 40 17.59 14.68 9.92
N LEU A 41 18.60 14.54 10.79
CA LEU A 41 18.53 13.57 11.89
C LEU A 41 17.21 13.81 12.64
N ASP A 42 16.38 12.77 12.76
CA ASP A 42 15.03 12.74 13.37
C ASP A 42 13.87 13.35 12.54
N ASP A 43 14.05 13.55 11.24
CA ASP A 43 12.98 14.01 10.31
C ASP A 43 12.35 12.83 9.54
N ASP A 44 12.07 11.75 10.26
CA ASP A 44 11.33 10.61 9.72
C ASP A 44 9.84 10.97 9.66
N SER A 45 9.23 10.74 8.51
CA SER A 45 7.78 10.89 8.32
C SER A 45 7.18 9.58 7.86
N PHE A 46 6.08 9.17 8.51
CA PHE A 46 5.30 8.02 8.10
C PHE A 46 3.85 8.42 7.92
N ASP A 47 3.18 7.80 6.96
CA ASP A 47 1.75 7.94 6.71
C ASP A 47 1.15 6.54 6.63
N HIS A 48 0.02 6.33 7.31
CA HIS A 48 -0.69 5.06 7.30
C HIS A 48 -2.18 5.30 7.09
N VAL A 49 -2.61 5.09 5.85
CA VAL A 49 -3.96 5.46 5.40
C VAL A 49 -4.72 4.23 4.92
N GLY A 50 -5.92 4.05 5.45
CA GLY A 50 -6.88 3.05 5.01
C GLY A 50 -7.84 3.59 3.96
N TYR A 51 -8.10 2.80 2.92
CA TYR A 51 -9.04 3.09 1.86
C TYR A 51 -10.09 1.98 1.76
N PRO A 52 -11.39 2.28 1.97
CA PRO A 52 -12.45 1.34 1.67
C PRO A 52 -12.44 1.00 0.19
N VAL A 53 -12.62 -0.28 -0.16
CA VAL A 53 -12.64 -0.72 -1.56
C VAL A 53 -13.82 -1.63 -1.84
N ALA A 54 -14.22 -1.71 -3.11
CA ALA A 54 -15.23 -2.66 -3.54
C ALA A 54 -14.72 -4.11 -3.42
N PRO A 55 -15.57 -5.10 -3.10
CA PRO A 55 -15.18 -6.51 -2.99
C PRO A 55 -14.44 -7.06 -4.20
N ALA A 56 -14.85 -6.66 -5.41
CA ALA A 56 -14.18 -7.08 -6.64
C ALA A 56 -12.73 -6.58 -6.74
N LEU A 57 -12.45 -5.35 -6.29
CA LEU A 57 -11.09 -4.82 -6.26
C LEU A 57 -10.27 -5.49 -5.16
N TRP A 58 -10.86 -5.70 -3.99
CA TRP A 58 -10.20 -6.37 -2.87
C TRP A 58 -9.77 -7.80 -3.24
N ASN A 59 -10.69 -8.60 -3.80
CA ASN A 59 -10.39 -9.96 -4.25
C ASN A 59 -9.30 -9.99 -5.33
N ARG A 60 -9.35 -9.04 -6.27
CA ARG A 60 -8.32 -8.93 -7.31
C ARG A 60 -6.95 -8.61 -6.72
N LEU A 61 -6.87 -7.69 -5.76
CA LEU A 61 -5.63 -7.37 -5.08
C LEU A 61 -5.13 -8.57 -4.27
N TRP A 62 -6.02 -9.27 -3.59
CA TRP A 62 -5.68 -10.49 -2.84
C TRP A 62 -5.05 -11.53 -3.76
N GLU A 63 -5.71 -11.87 -4.87
CA GLU A 63 -5.17 -12.82 -5.84
C GLU A 63 -3.81 -12.38 -6.42
N MET A 64 -3.62 -11.08 -6.65
CA MET A 64 -2.36 -10.55 -7.15
C MET A 64 -1.23 -10.69 -6.13
N ILE A 65 -1.50 -10.35 -4.86
CA ILE A 65 -0.52 -10.43 -3.76
C ILE A 65 -0.14 -11.88 -3.49
N GLU A 66 -1.12 -12.80 -3.43
CA GLU A 66 -0.87 -14.24 -3.20
C GLU A 66 -0.07 -14.92 -4.33
N ARG A 67 -0.10 -14.36 -5.55
CA ARG A 67 0.73 -14.85 -6.67
C ARG A 67 2.17 -14.36 -6.62
N CYS A 68 2.50 -13.45 -5.72
CA CYS A 68 3.84 -12.94 -5.57
C CYS A 68 4.73 -14.00 -4.90
N PRO A 69 5.87 -14.39 -5.48
CA PRO A 69 6.74 -15.41 -4.88
C PRO A 69 7.46 -14.92 -3.62
N ASP A 70 7.59 -13.60 -3.46
CA ASP A 70 8.31 -12.98 -2.35
C ASP A 70 7.70 -11.59 -2.07
N PRO A 71 6.57 -11.53 -1.34
CA PRO A 71 5.80 -10.29 -1.16
C PRO A 71 6.45 -9.28 -0.20
N ARG A 72 7.47 -9.67 0.56
CA ARG A 72 8.22 -8.80 1.49
C ARG A 72 9.57 -8.36 0.92
N ASN A 73 9.74 -8.53 -0.39
CA ASN A 73 10.96 -8.18 -1.07
C ASN A 73 10.65 -7.09 -2.08
N PRO A 74 10.92 -5.81 -1.75
CA PRO A 74 10.61 -4.68 -2.63
C PRO A 74 11.44 -4.70 -3.94
N ARG A 75 12.43 -5.59 -4.05
CA ARG A 75 13.22 -5.81 -5.28
C ARG A 75 12.68 -6.95 -6.15
N CYS A 76 11.59 -7.60 -5.76
CA CYS A 76 10.95 -8.64 -6.55
C CYS A 76 10.43 -8.07 -7.88
N THR A 77 10.78 -8.71 -9.00
CA THR A 77 10.48 -8.23 -10.36
C THR A 77 9.24 -8.91 -10.98
N CYS A 78 8.44 -9.60 -10.15
CA CYS A 78 7.26 -10.32 -10.59
C CYS A 78 6.21 -9.38 -11.22
N PRO A 79 5.25 -9.91 -12.00
CA PRO A 79 4.20 -9.09 -12.61
C PRO A 79 3.39 -8.28 -11.60
N THR A 80 3.13 -8.82 -10.41
CA THR A 80 2.40 -8.13 -9.33
C THR A 80 3.15 -6.86 -8.89
N HIS A 81 4.45 -6.96 -8.57
CA HIS A 81 5.25 -5.80 -8.17
C HIS A 81 5.38 -4.77 -9.29
N ARG A 82 5.55 -5.21 -10.55
CA ARG A 82 5.59 -4.29 -11.69
C ARG A 82 4.28 -3.53 -11.89
N LEU A 83 3.14 -4.18 -11.66
CA LEU A 83 1.83 -3.55 -11.84
C LEU A 83 1.45 -2.65 -10.66
N LEU A 84 1.56 -3.17 -9.44
CA LEU A 84 1.16 -2.46 -8.22
C LEU A 84 2.18 -1.40 -7.79
N GLY A 85 3.47 -1.61 -8.06
CA GLY A 85 4.56 -0.65 -7.80
C GLY A 85 4.77 0.36 -8.93
N ALA A 86 3.85 0.45 -9.89
CA ALA A 86 4.00 1.37 -11.00
C ALA A 86 3.99 2.84 -10.52
N GLN A 87 4.91 3.63 -11.07
CA GLN A 87 5.08 5.03 -10.75
C GLN A 87 4.54 5.93 -11.88
N ASN A 88 4.23 7.18 -11.56
CA ASN A 88 3.85 8.22 -12.52
C ASN A 88 5.10 8.93 -13.10
N ALA A 89 4.89 9.95 -13.93
CA ALA A 89 5.97 10.68 -14.59
C ALA A 89 6.93 11.42 -13.63
N LEU A 90 6.54 11.63 -12.38
CA LEU A 90 7.37 12.24 -11.33
C LEU A 90 8.10 11.19 -10.48
N GLY A 91 8.04 9.91 -10.88
CA GLY A 91 8.59 8.80 -10.10
C GLY A 91 7.86 8.54 -8.79
N ARG A 92 6.62 9.02 -8.63
CA ARG A 92 5.79 8.76 -7.45
C ARG A 92 4.90 7.57 -7.69
N TRP A 93 4.67 6.76 -6.66
CA TRP A 93 3.75 5.65 -6.70
C TRP A 93 2.34 6.12 -7.05
N LYS A 94 1.69 5.41 -7.98
CA LYS A 94 0.39 5.81 -8.56
C LYS A 94 -0.82 5.11 -7.94
N GLY A 95 -0.63 4.19 -6.99
CA GLY A 95 -1.68 3.22 -6.65
C GLY A 95 -2.91 3.82 -5.94
N VAL A 96 -2.80 5.03 -5.40
CA VAL A 96 -3.93 5.80 -4.85
C VAL A 96 -4.46 6.86 -5.81
N ASP A 97 -3.87 7.01 -6.99
CA ASP A 97 -4.35 7.95 -8.00
C ASP A 97 -5.75 7.53 -8.47
N GLY A 98 -6.76 8.30 -8.07
CA GLY A 98 -8.17 8.04 -8.41
C GLY A 98 -8.99 7.38 -7.30
N VAL A 99 -8.41 7.06 -6.14
CA VAL A 99 -9.19 6.70 -4.96
C VAL A 99 -9.73 7.99 -4.33
N SER A 100 -11.05 8.10 -4.21
CA SER A 100 -11.67 9.29 -3.61
C SER A 100 -11.29 9.40 -2.14
N TYR A 101 -10.52 10.43 -1.80
CA TYR A 101 -10.03 10.71 -0.44
C TYR A 101 -11.17 10.99 0.57
N ARG A 102 -12.42 11.19 0.11
CA ARG A 102 -13.57 11.45 0.99
C ARG A 102 -13.92 10.29 1.93
N GLN A 103 -13.32 9.12 1.73
CA GLN A 103 -13.54 7.94 2.56
C GLN A 103 -12.23 7.36 3.13
N ALA A 104 -11.10 8.06 2.95
CA ALA A 104 -9.85 7.65 3.57
C ALA A 104 -9.93 7.84 5.09
N PHE A 105 -9.31 6.94 5.85
CA PHE A 105 -9.22 7.04 7.30
C PHE A 105 -7.79 6.76 7.76
N ALA A 106 -7.34 7.49 8.79
CA ALA A 106 -6.07 7.20 9.42
C ALA A 106 -6.13 5.84 10.10
N LEU A 107 -5.13 5.00 9.85
CA LEU A 107 -4.98 3.72 10.54
C LEU A 107 -4.01 3.91 11.71
N GLU A 108 -4.58 4.14 12.89
CA GLU A 108 -3.84 3.99 14.14
C GLU A 108 -3.74 2.49 14.45
N LEU A 109 -2.56 1.91 14.24
CA LEU A 109 -2.25 0.58 14.77
C LEU A 109 -2.24 0.72 16.29
N GLY A 110 -3.30 0.26 16.95
CA GLY A 110 -3.41 0.27 18.41
C GLY A 110 -2.16 -0.35 19.05
N ALA A 111 -1.57 0.40 19.97
CA ALA A 111 -0.42 0.02 20.78
C ALA A 111 -0.62 -1.30 21.55
#